data_AF-A0AAZ3RAK1-F1
#
_entry.id   AF-A0AAZ3RAK1-F1
#
_cell.length_a   1.000
_cell.length_b   1.000
_cell.length_c   1.000
_cell.angle_alpha   90.00
_cell.angle_beta   90.00
_cell.angle_gamma   90.00
#
_symmetry.space_group_name_H-M   'P 1'
#
loop_
_entity.id
_entity.type
_entity.pdbx_description
1 polymer ?
#
loop_
_entity_poly.entity_id
_entity_poly.type
_entity_poly.pdbx_seq_one_letter_code
_entity_poly.pdbx_strand_id
1 'polypeptide(L)'
;MNLLWCEKCKSIPEQQQKDLVKMLEETGTQLSISTVKEVLYRHNLKGCSERKKPLLQNSHKKARLRFATARGDKDCTFWRNVLWSDETKVELFGHNDHHYLWRKKGEACKPKNTSQQ
;
A
#
# COMPACT_ATOMS: atom_id res chain seq x y z
N MET A 1 -26.16 15.33 2.87
CA MET A 1 -25.42 14.05 2.75
C MET A 1 -23.92 14.19 2.38
N ASN A 2 -23.39 15.36 1.98
CA ASN A 2 -22.07 15.43 1.32
C ASN A 2 -20.82 15.70 2.20
N LEU A 3 -20.96 16.22 3.43
CA LEU A 3 -19.78 16.59 4.25
C LEU A 3 -19.30 15.44 5.16
N LEU A 4 -20.22 14.76 5.83
CA LEU A 4 -19.96 13.59 6.68
C LEU A 4 -19.27 12.44 5.90
N TRP A 5 -19.63 12.25 4.63
CA TRP A 5 -19.06 11.21 3.77
C TRP A 5 -17.58 11.50 3.42
N CYS A 6 -17.26 12.77 3.15
CA CYS A 6 -15.92 13.21 2.74
C CYS A 6 -14.91 13.15 3.90
N GLU A 7 -15.33 13.43 5.13
CA GLU A 7 -14.48 13.22 6.32
C GLU A 7 -14.26 11.74 6.62
N LYS A 8 -15.32 10.93 6.58
CA LYS A 8 -15.22 9.49 6.86
C LYS A 8 -14.35 8.80 5.80
N CYS A 9 -14.46 9.13 4.52
CA CYS A 9 -13.56 8.57 3.48
C CYS A 9 -12.10 9.00 3.60
N LYS A 10 -11.78 10.14 4.23
CA LYS A 10 -10.38 10.58 4.43
C LYS A 10 -9.64 9.74 5.47
N SER A 11 -10.36 9.13 6.42
CA SER A 11 -9.81 8.24 7.45
C SER A 11 -9.81 6.76 7.04
N ILE A 12 -10.30 6.41 5.84
CA ILE A 12 -10.47 5.02 5.39
C ILE A 12 -9.59 4.70 4.16
N PRO A 13 -8.26 4.71 4.23
CA PRO A 13 -7.43 4.13 3.17
C PRO A 13 -7.46 2.60 3.19
N GLU A 14 -7.81 1.99 4.33
CA GLU A 14 -7.55 0.58 4.66
C GLU A 14 -8.68 -0.40 4.30
N GLN A 15 -9.92 0.08 4.13
CA GLN A 15 -11.05 -0.83 3.90
C GLN A 15 -11.26 -1.19 2.44
N GLN A 16 -11.64 -2.46 2.24
CA GLN A 16 -12.10 -2.92 0.94
C GLN A 16 -13.48 -2.31 0.63
N GLN A 17 -13.85 -2.31 -0.64
CA GLN A 17 -15.14 -1.79 -1.10
C GLN A 17 -16.33 -2.45 -0.39
N LYS A 18 -16.21 -3.73 -0.01
CA LYS A 18 -17.23 -4.48 0.72
C LYS A 18 -17.43 -3.94 2.15
N ASP A 19 -16.34 -3.57 2.81
CA ASP A 19 -16.40 -3.02 4.16
C ASP A 19 -17.04 -1.63 4.17
N LEU A 20 -16.78 -0.82 3.12
CA LEU A 20 -17.44 0.47 2.94
C LEU A 20 -18.96 0.31 2.81
N VAL A 21 -19.42 -0.64 2.00
CA VAL A 21 -20.86 -0.91 1.83
C VAL A 21 -21.48 -1.35 3.16
N LYS A 22 -20.84 -2.28 3.88
CA LYS A 22 -21.30 -2.74 5.19
C LYS A 22 -21.43 -1.59 6.21
N MET A 23 -20.42 -0.72 6.30
CA MET A 23 -20.47 0.46 7.18
C MET A 23 -21.60 1.44 6.84
N LEU A 24 -21.96 1.55 5.56
CA LEU A 24 -23.04 2.41 5.08
C LEU A 24 -24.42 1.81 5.37
N GLU A 25 -24.54 0.49 5.26
CA GLU A 25 -25.73 -0.26 5.68
C GLU A 25 -26.00 -0.09 7.18
N GLU A 26 -24.95 -0.13 8.01
CA GLU A 26 -25.02 0.15 9.46
C GLU A 26 -25.49 1.57 9.78
N THR A 27 -25.30 2.52 8.86
CA THR A 27 -25.78 3.91 8.98
C THR A 27 -27.20 4.09 8.41
N GLY A 28 -27.88 3.00 8.05
CA GLY A 28 -29.24 3.00 7.51
C GLY A 28 -29.34 3.41 6.04
N THR A 29 -28.21 3.51 5.31
CA THR A 29 -28.20 3.87 3.89
C THR A 29 -27.80 2.66 3.06
N GLN A 30 -28.77 2.03 2.39
CA GLN A 30 -28.47 0.98 1.42
C GLN A 30 -27.95 1.61 0.13
N LEU A 31 -26.70 1.32 -0.22
CA LEU A 31 -26.06 1.80 -1.44
C LEU A 31 -25.55 0.61 -2.25
N SER A 32 -25.64 0.74 -3.57
CA SER A 32 -25.00 -0.20 -4.47
C SER A 32 -23.47 0.00 -4.49
N ILE A 33 -22.74 -1.08 -4.74
CA ILE A 33 -21.29 -1.08 -4.92
C ILE A 33 -20.85 -0.06 -5.99
N SER A 34 -21.63 0.08 -7.07
CA SER A 34 -21.36 1.04 -8.16
C SER A 34 -21.49 2.49 -7.70
N THR A 35 -22.51 2.81 -6.89
CA THR A 35 -22.65 4.15 -6.29
C THR A 35 -21.44 4.51 -5.45
N VAL A 36 -20.98 3.60 -4.58
CA VAL A 36 -19.76 3.83 -3.77
C VAL A 36 -18.55 4.06 -4.66
N LYS A 37 -18.39 3.26 -5.72
CA LYS A 37 -17.29 3.38 -6.69
C LYS A 37 -17.27 4.73 -7.38
N GLU A 38 -18.43 5.19 -7.85
CA GLU A 38 -18.55 6.45 -8.57
C GLU A 38 -18.21 7.64 -7.69
N VAL A 39 -18.68 7.65 -6.44
CA VAL A 39 -18.36 8.73 -5.50
C VAL A 39 -16.86 8.72 -5.15
N LEU A 40 -16.25 7.55 -4.95
CA LEU A 40 -14.79 7.46 -4.76
C LEU A 40 -14.00 8.04 -5.95
N TYR A 41 -14.43 7.75 -7.18
CA TYR A 41 -13.81 8.32 -8.37
C TYR A 41 -14.00 9.84 -8.47
N ARG A 42 -15.19 10.36 -8.14
CA ARG A 42 -15.43 11.82 -8.08
C ARG A 42 -14.48 12.52 -7.10
N HIS A 43 -14.02 11.82 -6.06
CA HIS A 43 -13.01 12.31 -5.10
C HIS A 43 -11.55 11.96 -5.47
N ASN A 44 -11.29 11.51 -6.70
CA ASN A 44 -9.96 11.11 -7.20
C ASN A 44 -9.32 9.95 -6.42
N LEU A 45 -10.12 9.08 -5.80
CA LEU A 45 -9.65 7.85 -5.19
C LEU A 45 -9.76 6.69 -6.18
N LYS A 46 -8.71 5.89 -6.29
CA LYS A 46 -8.68 4.71 -7.17
C LYS A 46 -8.29 3.47 -6.37
N GLY A 47 -8.96 2.36 -6.63
CA GLY A 47 -8.58 1.05 -6.14
C GLY A 47 -7.20 0.67 -6.65
N CYS A 48 -6.30 0.29 -5.76
CA CYS A 48 -4.92 -0.10 -6.03
C CYS A 48 -4.54 -1.27 -5.13
N SER A 49 -3.67 -2.17 -5.59
CA SER A 49 -3.06 -3.15 -4.69
C SER A 49 -2.29 -2.43 -3.60
N GLU A 50 -2.48 -2.89 -2.37
CA GLU A 50 -1.64 -2.54 -1.24
C GLU A 50 -0.19 -2.91 -1.54
N ARG A 51 0.75 -2.10 -1.07
CA ARG A 51 2.18 -2.40 -1.16
C ARG A 51 2.66 -2.92 0.19
N LYS A 52 3.03 -4.19 0.24
CA LYS A 52 3.76 -4.77 1.38
C LYS A 52 5.17 -4.19 1.41
N LYS A 53 5.53 -3.50 2.49
CA LYS A 53 6.88 -2.92 2.66
C LYS A 53 7.31 -3.04 4.12
N PRO A 54 8.55 -3.48 4.39
CA PRO A 54 9.09 -3.43 5.74
C PRO A 54 9.20 -1.97 6.19
N LEU A 55 8.78 -1.70 7.43
CA LEU A 55 8.94 -0.37 8.02
C LEU A 55 10.42 -0.12 8.31
N LEU A 56 10.97 0.90 7.66
CA LEU A 56 12.36 1.30 7.87
C LEU A 56 12.43 2.39 8.94
N GLN A 57 13.12 2.08 10.03
CA GLN A 57 13.55 3.09 10.98
C GLN A 57 14.54 4.08 10.33
N ASN A 58 14.67 5.26 10.92
CA ASN A 58 15.55 6.30 10.39
C ASN A 58 17.03 5.87 10.38
N SER A 59 17.45 5.03 11.34
CA SER A 59 18.77 4.38 11.36
C SER A 59 19.00 3.55 10.09
N HIS A 60 18.05 2.68 9.74
CA HIS A 60 18.10 1.84 8.54
C HIS A 60 18.14 2.68 7.26
N LYS A 61 17.34 3.75 7.17
CA LYS A 61 17.35 4.66 6.01
C LYS A 61 18.73 5.29 5.81
N LYS A 62 19.35 5.79 6.88
CA LYS A 62 20.70 6.38 6.84
C LYS A 62 21.75 5.35 6.43
N ALA A 63 21.71 4.15 7.01
CA ALA A 63 22.64 3.07 6.68
C ALA A 63 22.54 2.65 5.20
N ARG A 64 21.31 2.47 4.70
CA ARG A 64 21.03 2.15 3.30
C ARG A 64 21.50 3.24 2.34
N LEU A 65 21.26 4.51 2.68
CA LEU A 65 21.73 5.64 1.87
C LEU A 65 23.27 5.66 1.81
N ARG A 66 23.94 5.54 2.95
CA ARG A 66 25.42 5.47 3.01
C ARG A 66 25.97 4.33 2.17
N PHE A 67 25.38 3.14 2.26
CA PHE A 67 25.75 1.99 1.45
C PHE A 67 25.62 2.29 -0.06
N ALA A 68 24.48 2.84 -0.46
CA ALA A 68 24.19 3.15 -1.87
C ALA A 68 25.15 4.20 -2.42
N THR A 69 25.36 5.30 -1.70
CA THR A 69 26.30 6.35 -2.11
C THR A 69 27.73 5.84 -2.18
N ALA A 70 28.17 5.02 -1.22
CA ALA A 70 29.54 4.48 -1.21
C ALA A 70 29.84 3.47 -2.34
N ARG A 71 28.79 2.89 -2.95
CA ARG A 71 28.91 1.82 -3.95
C ARG A 71 28.25 2.15 -5.30
N GLY A 72 27.69 3.36 -5.45
CA GLY A 72 26.93 3.77 -6.64
C GLY A 72 27.78 3.79 -7.92
N ASP A 73 29.05 4.18 -7.80
CA ASP A 73 29.99 4.30 -8.93
C ASP A 73 30.80 3.02 -9.18
N LYS A 74 30.44 1.90 -8.54
CA LYS A 74 31.13 0.61 -8.75
C LYS A 74 30.76 0.02 -10.10
N ASP A 75 31.75 -0.52 -10.78
CA ASP A 75 31.60 -1.10 -12.11
C ASP A 75 30.93 -2.47 -12.07
N CYS A 76 30.54 -2.98 -13.25
CA CYS A 76 29.90 -4.29 -13.36
C CYS A 76 30.82 -5.43 -12.88
N THR A 77 32.13 -5.29 -13.02
CA THR A 77 33.11 -6.32 -12.59
C THR A 77 33.09 -6.48 -11.08
N PHE A 78 33.08 -5.37 -10.34
CA PHE A 78 32.93 -5.39 -8.88
C PHE A 78 31.69 -6.20 -8.48
N TRP A 79 30.52 -5.92 -9.06
CA TRP A 79 29.27 -6.59 -8.71
C TRP A 79 29.23 -8.08 -9.10
N ARG A 80 29.90 -8.48 -10.18
CA ARG A 80 30.03 -9.90 -10.58
C ARG A 80 30.85 -10.71 -9.59
N ASN A 81 31.80 -10.08 -8.91
CA ASN A 81 32.68 -10.73 -7.95
C ASN A 81 32.07 -10.78 -6.53
N VAL A 82 30.85 -10.26 -6.33
CA VAL A 82 30.15 -10.36 -5.05
C VAL A 82 29.39 -11.68 -4.98
N LEU A 83 29.74 -12.52 -4.01
CA LEU A 83 28.97 -13.71 -3.66
C LEU A 83 27.82 -13.32 -2.72
N TRP A 84 26.58 -13.51 -3.17
CA TRP A 84 25.38 -13.25 -2.38
C TRP A 84 24.86 -14.54 -1.76
N SER A 85 24.39 -14.46 -0.52
CA SER A 85 23.76 -15.56 0.20
C SER A 85 22.51 -15.05 0.92
N ASP A 86 21.42 -15.81 0.86
CA ASP A 86 20.18 -15.56 1.60
C ASP A 86 19.41 -16.87 1.78
N GLU A 87 18.45 -16.89 2.71
CA GLU A 87 17.55 -18.01 2.94
C GLU A 87 16.12 -17.61 2.58
N THR A 88 15.38 -18.50 1.90
CA THR A 88 13.98 -18.23 1.55
C THR A 88 13.09 -19.44 1.79
N LYS A 89 11.85 -19.19 2.20
CA LYS A 89 10.84 -20.22 2.41
C LYS A 89 10.11 -20.50 1.09
N VAL A 90 10.06 -21.77 0.68
CA VAL A 90 9.29 -22.22 -0.49
C VAL A 90 8.01 -22.89 0.01
N GLU A 91 6.86 -22.33 -0.35
CA GLU A 91 5.53 -22.86 0.02
C GLU A 91 4.84 -23.46 -1.20
N LEU A 92 4.19 -24.62 -1.03
CA LEU A 92 3.46 -25.31 -2.11
C LEU A 92 2.17 -24.57 -2.52
N PHE A 93 1.49 -23.97 -1.53
CA PHE A 93 0.33 -23.10 -1.74
C PHE A 93 0.58 -21.81 -0.94
N GLY A 94 0.89 -20.73 -1.64
CA GLY A 94 1.18 -19.45 -0.99
C GLY A 94 -0.09 -18.72 -0.57
N HIS A 95 -0.12 -18.21 0.65
CA HIS A 95 -1.17 -17.30 1.13
C HIS A 95 -0.88 -15.86 0.69
N ASN A 96 -1.03 -15.59 -0.61
CA ASN A 96 -0.88 -14.25 -1.18
C ASN A 96 -2.24 -13.56 -1.30
N ASP A 97 -2.81 -13.16 -0.16
CA ASP A 97 -4.02 -12.35 -0.18
C ASP A 97 -3.72 -10.96 -0.75
N HIS A 98 -4.39 -10.65 -1.86
CA HIS A 98 -4.31 -9.37 -2.53
C HIS A 98 -5.29 -8.40 -1.89
N HIS A 99 -4.78 -7.50 -1.04
CA HIS A 99 -5.57 -6.41 -0.47
C HIS A 99 -5.62 -5.22 -1.43
N TYR A 100 -6.82 -4.69 -1.66
CA TYR A 100 -7.05 -3.49 -2.46
C TYR A 100 -7.38 -2.30 -1.55
N LEU A 101 -6.65 -1.21 -1.75
CA LEU A 101 -6.81 0.06 -1.04
C LEU A 101 -7.30 1.15 -1.99
N TRP A 102 -8.10 2.07 -1.49
CA TRP A 102 -8.54 3.25 -2.24
C TRP A 102 -7.63 4.44 -1.91
N ARG A 103 -6.86 4.93 -2.88
CA ARG A 103 -5.90 6.02 -2.65
C ARG A 103 -5.79 6.99 -3.82
N LYS A 104 -5.24 8.17 -3.56
CA LYS A 104 -4.88 9.16 -4.59
C LYS A 104 -3.56 8.79 -5.25
N LYS A 105 -3.35 9.30 -6.48
CA LYS A 105 -2.08 9.18 -7.20
C LYS A 105 -0.94 9.82 -6.37
N GLY A 106 0.21 9.16 -6.32
CA GLY A 106 1.40 9.65 -5.60
C GLY A 106 1.46 9.31 -4.10
N GLU A 107 0.38 8.81 -3.49
CA GLU A 107 0.36 8.49 -2.06
C GLU A 107 0.84 7.06 -1.75
N ALA A 108 1.42 6.38 -2.73
CA ALA A 108 1.65 4.94 -2.65
C ALA A 108 2.70 4.48 -1.62
N CYS A 109 3.51 5.42 -1.11
CA CYS A 109 4.55 5.14 -0.12
C CYS A 109 4.21 5.76 1.26
N LYS A 110 3.00 6.32 1.44
CA LYS A 110 2.57 6.80 2.76
C LYS A 110 2.33 5.59 3.67
N PRO A 111 2.71 5.64 4.96
CA PRO A 111 2.58 4.50 5.89
C PRO A 111 1.16 3.92 5.94
N LYS A 112 0.14 4.78 5.91
CA LYS A 112 -1.28 4.40 5.86
C LYS A 112 -1.74 3.64 4.61
N ASN A 113 -0.89 3.51 3.60
CA ASN A 113 -1.19 2.87 2.31
C ASN A 113 -0.27 1.66 2.04
N THR A 114 0.44 1.20 3.06
CA THR A 114 1.41 0.12 2.98
C THR A 114 1.26 -0.80 4.19
N SER A 115 1.03 -2.09 3.97
CA SER A 115 1.09 -3.09 5.02
C SER A 115 2.53 -3.49 5.32
N GLN A 116 2.76 -3.93 6.55
CA GLN A 116 4.02 -4.58 6.91
C GLN A 116 4.08 -5.94 6.20
N GLN A 117 5.27 -6.26 5.72
CA GLN A 117 5.58 -7.59 5.21
C GLN A 117 6.05 -8.47 6.36
#